data_AF-A0A5B8RE45-F1
#
_entry.id   AF-A0A5B8RE45-F1
#
_cell.length_a   1.000
_cell.length_b   1.000
_cell.length_c   1.000
_cell.angle_alpha   90.00
_cell.angle_beta   90.00
_cell.angle_gamma   90.00
#
_symmetry.space_group_name_H-M   'P 1'
#
loop_
_entity.id
_entity.type
_entity.pdbx_description
1 polymer ?
#
loop_
_entity_poly.entity_id
_entity_poly.type
_entity_poly.pdbx_seq_one_letter_code
_entity_poly.pdbx_strand_id
1 'polypeptide(L)' 'MDLIRIIFAILLPPLGVFLQVGLGGQFWINILLTILGYIPGIVHAVWIIARR' A
#
# COMPACT_ATOMS: atom_id res chain seq x y z
N MET A 1 5.25 14.21 5.49
CA MET A 1 5.89 12.88 5.59
C MET A 1 5.32 11.93 4.53
N ASP A 2 4.91 12.49 3.39
CA ASP A 2 3.96 11.84 2.48
C ASP A 2 4.64 11.47 1.17
N LEU A 3 5.63 12.25 0.73
CA LEU A 3 6.37 11.99 -0.50
C LEU A 3 7.14 10.65 -0.44
N ILE A 4 7.81 10.37 0.68
CA ILE A 4 8.53 9.10 0.88
C ILE A 4 7.55 7.91 0.86
N ARG A 5 6.39 8.02 1.51
CA ARG A 5 5.35 6.98 1.51
C ARG A 5 4.74 6.77 0.13
N ILE A 6 4.54 7.84 -0.64
CA ILE A 6 4.03 7.76 -2.01
C ILE A 6 5.06 7.08 -2.92
N ILE A 7 6.34 7.44 -2.82
CA ILE A 7 7.43 6.79 -3.58
C ILE A 7 7.50 5.30 -3.23
N PHE A 8 7.47 4.95 -1.95
CA PHE A 8 7.46 3.55 -1.52
C PHE A 8 6.19 2.81 -1.93
N ALA A 9 5.01 3.44 -1.93
CA ALA A 9 3.76 2.80 -2.37
C ALA A 9 3.72 2.51 -3.88
N ILE A 10 4.45 3.29 -4.69
CA ILE A 10 4.55 3.09 -6.13
C ILE A 10 5.63 2.06 -6.49
N LEU A 11 6.72 1.98 -5.71
CA LEU A 11 7.80 1.02 -5.95
C LEU A 11 7.52 -0.35 -5.30
N LEU A 12 6.94 -0.34 -4.10
CA LEU A 12 6.57 -1.48 -3.28
C LEU A 12 5.28 -1.16 -2.51
N PRO A 13 4.10 -1.35 -3.14
CA PRO A 13 2.79 -1.12 -2.53
C PRO A 13 2.65 -1.66 -1.09
N PRO A 14 3.08 -2.90 -0.78
CA PRO A 14 2.92 -3.45 0.56
C PRO A 14 3.80 -2.75 1.61
N LEU A 15 4.94 -2.16 1.23
CA LEU A 15 5.77 -1.39 2.16
C LEU A 15 5.10 -0.07 2.55
N GLY A 16 4.49 0.63 1.59
CA GLY A 16 3.72 1.85 1.87
C GLY A 16 2.57 1.59 2.84
N VAL A 17 1.82 0.50 2.60
CA VAL A 17 0.72 0.06 3.48
C VAL A 17 1.24 -0.40 4.84
N PHE A 18 2.30 -1.20 4.90
CA PHE A 18 2.90 -1.65 6.16
C PHE A 18 3.33 -0.48 7.05
N LEU A 19 3.94 0.57 6.48
CA LEU A 19 4.32 1.76 7.23
C LEU A 19 3.11 2.60 7.67
N GLN A 20 1.94 2.44 7.04
CA GLN A 20 0.71 3.16 7.38
C GLN A 20 -0.12 2.44 8.43
N VAL A 21 -0.31 1.12 8.30
CA VAL A 21 -1.24 0.31 9.11
C VAL A 21 -0.57 -0.84 9.87
N GLY A 22 0.73 -1.08 9.68
CA GLY A 22 1.46 -2.20 10.28
C GLY A 22 1.14 -3.56 9.63
N LEU A 23 1.37 -4.65 10.37
CA LEU A 23 1.02 -6.03 9.99
C LEU A 23 -0.47 -6.33 10.25
N GLY A 24 -1.36 -5.49 9.73
CA GLY A 24 -2.81 -5.65 9.86
C GLY A 24 -3.46 -6.37 8.67
N GLY A 25 -4.76 -6.61 8.74
CA GLY A 25 -5.53 -7.22 7.64
C GLY A 25 -5.43 -6.46 6.31
N GLN A 26 -5.30 -5.12 6.37
CA GLN A 26 -5.11 -4.30 5.17
C GLN A 26 -3.76 -4.51 4.48
N PHE A 27 -2.70 -4.87 5.21
CA PHE A 27 -1.40 -5.23 4.62
C PHE A 27 -1.50 -6.54 3.82
N TRP A 28 -2.17 -7.54 4.38
CA TRP A 28 -2.40 -8.82 3.70
C TRP A 28 -3.30 -8.69 2.48
N ILE A 29 -4.35 -7.86 2.56
CA ILE A 29 -5.19 -7.52 1.41
C ILE A 29 -4.36 -6.83 0.33
N ASN A 30 -3.47 -5.90 0.69
CA ASN A 30 -2.62 -5.24 -0.29
C ASN A 30 -1.67 -6.23 -0.98
N ILE A 31 -1.06 -7.16 -0.24
CA ILE A 31 -0.23 -8.23 -0.83
C ILE A 31 -1.04 -9.09 -1.80
N LEU A 32 -2.23 -9.52 -1.39
CA LEU A 32 -3.10 -10.34 -2.24
C LEU A 32 -3.49 -9.59 -3.53
N LEU A 33 -3.83 -8.31 -3.42
CA LEU A 33 -4.14 -7.45 -4.56
C LEU A 33 -2.93 -7.29 -5.46
N THR A 34 -1.74 -7.08 -4.91
CA THR A 34 -0.49 -6.94 -5.69
C THR A 34 -0.15 -8.21 -6.47
N ILE A 35 -0.46 -9.40 -5.91
CA ILE A 35 -0.28 -10.71 -6.55
C ILE A 35 -1.34 -10.94 -7.64
N LEU A 36 -2.60 -10.54 -7.41
CA LEU A 36 -3.69 -10.63 -8.40
C LEU A 36 -3.56 -9.59 -9.53
N GLY A 37 -2.85 -8.49 -9.27
CA GLY A 37 -2.55 -7.44 -10.24
C GLY A 37 -1.83 -6.28 -9.59
N TYR A 38 -0.75 -5.80 -10.21
CA TYR A 38 0.05 -4.71 -9.64
C TYR A 38 -0.77 -3.40 -9.45
N ILE A 39 -1.65 -3.10 -10.40
CA ILE A 39 -2.49 -1.89 -10.41
C ILE A 39 -3.45 -1.81 -9.20
N PRO A 40 -4.28 -2.82 -8.90
CA PRO A 40 -5.16 -2.76 -7.72
C PRO A 40 -4.38 -2.68 -6.40
N GLY A 41 -3.18 -3.27 -6.32
CA GLY A 41 -2.28 -3.10 -5.17
C GLY A 41 -1.86 -1.64 -4.96
N ILE A 42 -1.49 -0.92 -6.02
CA ILE A 42 -1.14 0.51 -5.94
C ILE A 42 -2.36 1.34 -5.54
N VAL A 43 -3.51 1.14 -6.18
CA VAL A 43 -4.73 1.92 -5.89
C VAL A 43 -5.14 1.75 -4.42
N HIS A 44 -5.10 0.52 -3.91
CA HIS A 44 -5.40 0.25 -2.50
C HIS A 44 -4.38 0.90 -1.56
N ALA A 45 -3.09 0.85 -1.89
CA ALA A 45 -2.05 1.48 -1.10
C ALA A 45 -2.20 3.00 -1.04
N VAL A 46 -2.41 3.64 -2.19
CA VAL A 46 -2.65 5.10 -2.28
C VAL A 46 -3.91 5.49 -1.54
N TRP A 47 -4.99 4.71 -1.65
CA TRP A 47 -6.22 4.97 -0.92
C TRP A 47 -6.03 4.87 0.60
N ILE A 48 -5.30 3.87 1.10
CA ILE A 48 -4.95 3.79 2.53
C ILE A 48 -4.12 4.99 2.98
N ILE A 49 -3.19 5.44 2.15
CA ILE A 49 -2.34 6.59 2.45
C ILE A 49 -3.14 7.89 2.48
N ALA A 50 -4.04 8.08 1.53
CA ALA A 50 -4.85 9.29 1.39
C ALA A 50 -6.01 9.37 2.41
N ARG A 51 -6.48 8.23 2.92
CA ARG A 51 -7.63 8.14 3.83
C ARG A 51 -7.26 8.22 5.31
N ARG A 52 -5.98 8.41 5.63
CA ARG A 52 -5.44 8.51 6.99
C ARG A 52 -4.62 9.78 7.12
#